data_AF-A0A183K7F6-F1
#
_entry.id   AF-A0A183K7F6-F1
#
_cell.length_a   1.000
_cell.length_b   1.000
_cell.length_c   1.000
_cell.angle_alpha   90.00
_cell.angle_beta   90.00
_cell.angle_gamma   90.00
#
_symmetry.space_group_name_H-M   'P 1'
#
loop_
_entity.id
_entity.type
_entity.pdbx_description
1 polymer ?
#
loop_
_entity_poly.entity_id
_entity_poly.type
_entity_poly.pdbx_seq_one_letter_code
_entity_poly.pdbx_strand_id
1 'polypeptide(L)' 'LIKIPKKGDLSKCGNYRGITLLSIPGNVFNRVLLNRMKDCVDAQLCDQQAGFRKDRSCKDRIATPQMIVEQSIEWNS' A
#
# COMPACT_ATOMS: atom_id res chain seq x y z
N LEU A 1 -3.29 -4.84 -22.02
CA LEU A 1 -3.64 -5.22 -20.63
C LEU A 1 -3.15 -6.64 -20.38
N ILE A 2 -2.23 -6.84 -19.45
CA ILE A 2 -1.74 -8.16 -19.05
C ILE A 2 -2.52 -8.60 -17.80
N LYS A 3 -2.98 -9.84 -17.75
CA LYS A 3 -3.73 -10.37 -16.60
C LYS A 3 -2.77 -11.05 -15.63
N ILE A 4 -2.75 -10.60 -14.38
CA ILE A 4 -2.02 -11.23 -13.27
C ILE A 4 -3.02 -11.93 -12.35
N PRO A 5 -2.80 -13.20 -12.00
CA PRO A 5 -3.65 -13.91 -11.05
C PRO A 5 -3.53 -13.29 -9.64
N LYS A 6 -4.67 -13.04 -8.99
CA LYS A 6 -4.77 -12.72 -7.56
C LYS A 6 -4.94 -14.02 -6.76
N LYS A 7 -4.77 -13.94 -5.43
CA LYS A 7 -5.08 -15.05 -4.52
C LYS A 7 -6.55 -15.45 -4.65
N GLY A 8 -6.82 -16.76 -4.69
CA GLY A 8 -8.17 -17.32 -4.79
C GLY A 8 -8.27 -18.39 -5.89
N ASP A 9 -9.49 -18.79 -6.19
CA ASP A 9 -9.80 -19.78 -7.24
C ASP A 9 -9.59 -19.19 -8.65
N LEU A 10 -8.64 -19.73 -9.40
CA LEU A 10 -8.28 -19.24 -10.74
C LEU A 10 -9.33 -19.53 -11.82
N SER A 11 -10.33 -20.38 -11.54
CA SER A 11 -11.46 -20.57 -12.46
C SER A 11 -12.38 -19.35 -12.53
N LYS A 12 -12.37 -18.50 -11.48
CA LYS A 12 -13.21 -17.30 -11.40
C LYS A 12 -12.53 -16.11 -12.07
N CYS A 13 -13.16 -15.55 -13.09
CA CYS A 13 -12.65 -14.38 -13.83
C CYS A 13 -12.31 -13.18 -12.92
N GLY A 14 -13.10 -12.97 -11.86
CA GLY A 14 -12.87 -11.90 -10.87
C GLY A 14 -11.55 -12.01 -10.09
N ASN A 15 -10.88 -13.17 -10.13
CA ASN A 15 -9.58 -13.38 -9.50
C ASN A 15 -8.40 -12.99 -10.37
N TYR A 16 -8.61 -12.35 -11.52
CA TYR A 16 -7.54 -11.75 -12.31
C TYR A 16 -7.51 -10.23 -12.14
N ARG A 17 -6.30 -9.65 -12.09
CA ARG A 17 -6.07 -8.21 -12.12
C ARG A 17 -5.41 -7.84 -13.43
N GLY A 18 -6.01 -6.91 -14.17
CA GLY A 18 -5.36 -6.29 -15.31
C GLY A 18 -4.24 -5.34 -14.85
N ILE A 19 -3.08 -5.43 -15.49
CA ILE A 19 -2.01 -4.44 -15.40
C ILE A 19 -1.72 -3.86 -16.79
N THR A 20 -1.27 -2.62 -16.79
CA THR A 20 -0.74 -1.95 -17.99
C THR A 20 0.74 -1.73 -17.77
N LEU A 21 1.56 -2.16 -18.73
CA LEU A 21 2.98 -1.86 -18.72
C LEU A 21 3.22 -0.57 -19.49
N LEU A 22 4.05 0.29 -18.92
CA LEU A 22 4.58 1.45 -19.61
C LEU A 22 5.83 1.05 -20.40
N SER A 23 6.12 1.82 -21.45
CA SER A 23 7.40 1.73 -22.13
C SER A 23 8.54 2.08 -21.17
N ILE A 24 9.76 1.62 -21.48
CA ILE A 24 10.97 1.95 -20.72
C ILE A 24 11.12 3.47 -20.48
N PRO A 25 11.03 4.35 -21.50
CA PRO A 25 11.10 5.79 -21.26
C PRO A 25 9.95 6.30 -20.36
N GLY A 26 8.74 5.74 -20.47
CA GLY A 26 7.63 6.08 -19.59
C GLY A 26 7.90 5.73 -18.12
N ASN A 27 8.53 4.58 -17.84
CA ASN A 27 8.93 4.20 -16.49
C ASN A 27 10.01 5.14 -15.92
N VAL A 28 10.99 5.53 -16.73
CA VAL A 28 12.03 6.49 -16.32
C VAL A 28 11.41 7.85 -16.00
N PHE A 29 10.54 8.35 -16.89
CA PHE A 29 9.86 9.62 -16.69
C PHE A 29 9.00 9.62 -15.42
N ASN A 30 8.21 8.56 -15.20
CA ASN A 30 7.40 8.43 -13.99
C ASN A 30 8.24 8.42 -12.71
N ARG A 31 9.42 7.80 -12.73
CA ARG A 31 10.33 7.80 -11.58
C ARG A 31 10.89 9.19 -11.29
N VAL A 32 11.23 9.97 -12.32
CA VAL A 32 11.66 11.36 -12.16
C VAL A 32 10.53 12.20 -11.56
N LEU A 33 9.30 12.04 -12.06
CA LEU A 33 8.14 12.76 -11.54
C LEU A 33 7.85 12.40 -10.07
N LEU A 34 7.83 11.11 -9.73
CA LEU A 34 7.64 10.63 -8.37
C LEU A 34 8.69 11.21 -7.41
N ASN A 35 9.97 11.21 -7.81
CA ASN A 35 11.05 11.74 -6.97
C ASN A 35 10.93 13.25 -6.71
N ARG A 36 10.30 14.01 -7.61
CA ARG A 36 10.06 15.45 -7.42
C ARG A 36 8.87 15.73 -6.51
N MET A 37 7.85 14.87 -6.54
CA MET A 37 6.61 15.09 -5.81
C MET A 37 6.60 14.45 -4.41
N LYS A 38 7.38 13.38 -4.21
CA LYS A 38 7.27 12.51 -3.02
C LYS A 38 7.34 13.28 -1.70
N ASP A 39 8.25 14.23 -1.54
CA ASP A 39 8.47 14.87 -0.22
C ASP A 39 7.34 15.86 0.11
N CYS A 40 6.81 16.54 -0.92
CA CYS A 40 5.64 17.41 -0.78
C CYS A 40 4.38 16.61 -0.43
N VAL A 41 4.19 15.46 -1.08
CA VAL A 41 3.05 14.57 -0.79
C VAL A 41 3.20 13.96 0.60
N ASP A 42 4.38 13.46 0.95
CA ASP A 42 4.64 12.81 2.24
C ASP A 42 4.35 13.75 3.42
N ALA A 43 4.68 15.04 3.29
CA ALA A 43 4.38 16.06 4.29
C ALA A 43 2.87 16.30 4.52
N GLN A 44 2.02 15.98 3.54
CA GLN A 44 0.56 16.18 3.61
C GLN A 44 -0.19 14.90 4.02
N LEU A 45 0.46 13.73 3.96
CA LEU A 45 -0.18 12.46 4.31
C LEU A 45 -0.33 12.31 5.82
N CYS A 46 -1.49 11.80 6.26
CA CYS A 46 -1.75 11.49 7.66
C CYS A 46 -0.69 10.55 8.24
N ASP A 47 -0.32 10.76 9.50
CA ASP A 47 0.64 9.94 10.21
C ASP A 47 0.19 8.51 10.43
N GLN A 48 -1.10 8.23 10.35
CA GLN A 48 -1.52 6.86 10.34
C GLN A 48 -1.03 6.24 9.02
N GLN A 49 -1.17 6.88 7.84
CA GLN A 49 -0.91 6.25 6.53
C GLN A 49 0.49 5.61 6.45
N ALA A 50 0.54 4.29 6.25
CA ALA A 50 1.80 3.55 6.11
C ALA A 50 2.04 3.06 4.69
N GLY A 51 0.97 2.86 3.91
CA GLY A 51 1.08 2.42 2.52
C GLY A 51 1.80 3.46 1.67
N PHE A 52 2.76 3.01 0.87
CA PHE A 52 3.52 3.81 -0.08
C PHE A 52 4.37 4.95 0.53
N ARG A 53 4.63 4.90 1.85
CA ARG A 53 5.53 5.83 2.52
C ARG A 53 6.89 5.18 2.77
N LYS A 54 7.93 6.00 2.76
CA LYS A 54 9.28 5.56 3.12
C LYS A 54 9.29 5.18 4.60
N ASP A 55 10.04 4.13 4.94
CA ASP A 55 10.30 3.70 6.32
C ASP A 55 9.04 3.33 7.14
N ARG A 56 7.92 3.02 6.46
CA ARG A 56 6.67 2.55 7.09
C ARG A 56 6.20 1.25 6.44
N SER A 57 5.71 0.33 7.25
CA SER A 57 5.29 -1.00 6.84
C SER A 57 3.90 -1.36 7.37
N CYS A 58 3.32 -2.45 6.84
CA CYS A 58 2.06 -2.99 7.35
C CYS A 58 2.17 -3.42 8.82
N LYS A 59 3.36 -3.85 9.27
CA LYS A 59 3.59 -4.30 10.66
C LYS A 59 3.40 -3.15 11.64
N ASP A 60 3.96 -1.98 11.31
CA ASP A 60 3.86 -0.77 12.14
C ASP A 60 2.39 -0.36 12.34
N ARG A 61 1.55 -0.62 11.34
CA ARG A 61 0.11 -0.38 11.37
C ARG A 61 -0.70 -1.44 12.14
N ILE A 62 -0.24 -2.69 12.22
CA ILE A 62 -0.95 -3.78 12.90
C ILE A 62 -0.76 -3.69 14.41
N ALA A 63 0.40 -3.20 14.86
CA ALA A 63 0.70 -3.01 16.28
C ALA A 63 -0.30 -2.07 16.95
N THR A 64 -0.70 -0.97 16.29
CA THR A 64 -1.61 0.02 16.89
C THR A 64 -3.01 -0.56 17.21
N PRO A 65 -3.74 -1.22 16.28
CA PRO A 65 -4.97 -1.91 16.60
C PRO A 65 -4.80 -3.00 17.67
N GLN A 66 -3.68 -3.74 17.66
CA GLN A 66 -3.42 -4.78 18.68
C GLN A 66 -3.36 -4.17 20.08
N MET A 67 -2.57 -3.11 20.27
CA MET A 67 -2.48 -2.38 21.54
C MET A 67 -3.84 -1.84 21.99
N ILE A 68 -4.64 -1.27 21.08
CA ILE A 68 -5.98 -0.76 21.41
C ILE A 68 -6.90 -1.88 21.89
N VAL A 69 -6.88 -3.04 21.21
CA VAL A 69 -7.68 -4.20 21.60
C VAL A 69 -7.24 -4.74 22.96
N GLU A 70 -5.94 -4.93 23.17
CA GLU A 70 -5.38 -5.40 24.44
C GLU A 70 -5.75 -4.47 25.60
N GLN A 71 -5.56 -3.16 25.42
CA GLN A 71 -5.93 -2.17 26.42
C GLN A 71 -7.42 -2.21 26.73
N SER A 72 -8.28 -2.33 25.71
CA SER A 72 -9.73 -2.43 25.91
C SER A 72 -10.14 -3.68 26.69
N ILE A 73 -9.43 -4.80 26.52
CA ILE A 73 -9.68 -6.04 27.29
C ILE A 73 -9.26 -5.85 28.74
N GLU A 74 -8.11 -5.21 28.98
CA GLU A 74 -7.62 -4.90 30.33
C GLU A 74 -8.59 -3.98 31.10
N TRP A 75 -9.10 -2.91 30.48
CA TRP A 75 -10.06 -2.00 31.12
C TRP A 75 -11.44 -2.62 31.41
N ASN A 76 -11.83 -3.65 30.65
CA ASN A 76 -13.10 -4.36 30.85
C ASN A 76 -12.97 -5.55 31.82
N SER A 77 -11.76 -5.81 32.33
CA SER A 77 -11.48 -6.82 33.36
C SER A 77 -11.50 -6.20 34.75
#